data_AF-A0AA51X416-F1
#
_entry.id   AF-A0AA51X416-F1
#
_cell.length_a   1.000
_cell.length_b   1.000
_cell.length_c   1.000
_cell.angle_alpha   90.00
_cell.angle_beta   90.00
_cell.angle_gamma   90.00
#
_symmetry.space_group_name_H-M   'P 1'
#
loop_
_entity.id
_entity.type
_entity.pdbx_description
1 polymer ?
#
loop_
_entity_poly.entity_id
_entity_poly.type
_entity_poly.pdbx_seq_one_letter_code
_entity_poly.pdbx_strand_id
1 'polypeptide(L)'
;MKLYFSLSLLFILSRFFAIGQVSQPTRYEIEIDDLNDDYYIVSAKEKGLFLFKELEENETKNENVWEIIRLDTNLIEINRQEVLIDKKFSFKGYSYDKDRFVMLFQEGLEYAKDLLFVTFSAKYDNEFKSYLYNNVVPIRLTEFEIKNDAVIFGGNVNMRTVVMLYNFTAEKGIVLPGFYSDRSTLLQLVTSTNDDFIRVITSDRLMNKRYGITIRAFNTFGEPEFTRTLEAKDNLSLTDGRIVNSSEGGNLLAGTYSIKRRTETSRGIFIADLEREQEKQIRYYNYGNLDNFFNYMKEKRKNRVLKRIARKKIKGKKLKFSYRLYVQDIVKQEDQNILIGEAYFPTYSNRSYGYGYTAYSYDPFLNRGSTQVFDGYKYTHAVIIAFDDDGNLIWDNSFEINDLKSFQLEEHVHLAFLDNEIVMLYLYNQELKIKVIKGSEIVEGKFTESLKLMYENDEMKSSDEELEGLKQWYGNNFYAFGVNKVKNLRDQNIKLNRKVFFINKIVVE
;
A
#
# COMPACT_ATOMS: atom_id res chain seq x y z
N MET A 1 -29.94 72.18 -7.94
CA MET A 1 -28.80 71.71 -8.77
C MET A 1 -27.93 70.82 -7.89
N LYS A 2 -27.55 69.63 -8.39
CA LYS A 2 -26.83 68.52 -7.74
C LYS A 2 -27.69 67.60 -6.84
N LEU A 3 -28.21 66.53 -7.44
CA LEU A 3 -28.41 65.25 -6.76
C LEU A 3 -27.50 64.22 -7.42
N TYR A 4 -26.74 63.53 -6.57
CA TYR A 4 -25.69 62.59 -6.91
C TYR A 4 -26.31 61.29 -7.44
N PHE A 5 -25.83 60.84 -8.61
CA PHE A 5 -26.10 59.52 -9.16
C PHE A 5 -25.32 58.49 -8.34
N SER A 6 -26.02 57.65 -7.58
CA SER A 6 -25.44 56.49 -6.91
C SER A 6 -25.21 55.40 -7.95
N LEU A 7 -23.94 55.14 -8.27
CA LEU A 7 -23.51 54.01 -9.10
C LEU A 7 -23.39 52.78 -8.18
N SER A 8 -24.42 51.95 -8.14
CA SER A 8 -24.39 50.65 -7.47
C SER A 8 -23.49 49.69 -8.25
N LEU A 9 -22.25 49.53 -7.79
CA LEU A 9 -21.28 48.56 -8.28
C LEU A 9 -21.74 47.16 -7.83
N LEU A 10 -22.31 46.40 -8.77
CA LEU A 10 -22.66 44.99 -8.56
C LEU A 10 -21.36 44.17 -8.53
N PHE A 11 -20.82 43.91 -7.34
CA PHE A 11 -19.76 42.93 -7.16
C PHE A 11 -20.36 41.54 -7.40
N ILE A 12 -20.23 41.05 -8.63
CA ILE A 12 -20.40 39.63 -8.94
C ILE A 12 -19.22 38.92 -8.26
N LEU A 13 -19.46 38.42 -7.04
CA LEU A 13 -18.63 37.40 -6.42
C LEU A 13 -18.70 36.16 -7.31
N SER A 14 -17.81 36.09 -8.29
CA SER A 14 -17.47 34.82 -8.91
C SER A 14 -16.97 33.92 -7.79
N ARG A 15 -17.80 32.98 -7.35
CA ARG A 15 -17.34 31.79 -6.65
C ARG A 15 -16.41 31.06 -7.63
N PHE A 16 -15.14 31.43 -7.62
CA PHE A 16 -14.10 30.52 -8.07
C PHE A 16 -14.26 29.30 -7.16
N PHE A 17 -14.82 28.23 -7.70
CA PHE A 17 -14.67 26.92 -7.11
C PHE A 17 -13.15 26.72 -7.02
N ALA A 18 -12.63 26.74 -5.80
CA ALA A 18 -11.28 26.29 -5.56
C ALA A 18 -11.28 24.81 -5.96
N ILE A 19 -10.64 24.51 -7.07
CA ILE A 19 -10.31 23.15 -7.47
C ILE A 19 -9.33 22.64 -6.42
N GLY A 20 -9.43 21.36 -6.03
CA GLY A 20 -8.55 20.77 -5.00
C GLY A 20 -7.09 21.22 -5.15
N GLN A 21 -6.61 22.02 -4.20
CA GLN A 21 -5.27 22.59 -4.19
C GLN A 21 -4.32 21.68 -3.44
N VAL A 22 -3.14 21.44 -4.01
CA VAL A 22 -2.07 20.72 -3.33
C VAL A 22 -1.11 21.74 -2.73
N SER A 23 -0.88 21.66 -1.43
CA SER A 23 0.09 22.48 -0.73
C SER A 23 1.17 21.62 -0.10
N GLN A 24 2.37 22.20 0.04
CA GLN A 24 3.53 21.56 0.64
C GLN A 24 4.06 22.49 1.74
N PRO A 25 3.48 22.43 2.96
CA PRO A 25 3.71 23.43 3.99
C PRO A 25 5.01 23.24 4.78
N THR A 26 5.47 22.01 4.94
CA THR A 26 6.60 21.66 5.82
C THR A 26 7.43 20.55 5.24
N ARG A 27 8.75 20.65 5.39
CA ARG A 27 9.73 19.66 4.99
C ARG A 27 10.75 19.45 6.11
N TYR A 28 11.13 18.21 6.34
CA TYR A 28 12.14 17.78 7.30
C TYR A 28 13.27 17.09 6.53
N GLU A 29 14.52 17.36 6.90
CA GLU A 29 15.71 16.79 6.26
C GLU A 29 16.71 16.30 7.31
N ILE A 30 17.25 15.10 7.12
CA ILE A 30 18.41 14.57 7.85
C ILE A 30 19.54 14.40 6.84
N GLU A 31 20.72 14.96 7.12
CA GLU A 31 21.90 14.70 6.31
C GLU A 31 22.36 13.25 6.50
N ILE A 32 22.61 12.56 5.39
CA ILE A 32 23.03 11.14 5.37
C ILE A 32 24.30 10.98 4.55
N ASP A 33 25.10 9.97 4.88
CA ASP A 33 26.32 9.65 4.15
C ASP A 33 26.02 8.82 2.89
N ASP A 34 27.02 8.68 2.01
CA ASP A 34 26.87 7.96 0.75
C ASP A 34 26.63 6.45 0.93
N LEU A 35 27.01 5.88 2.09
CA LEU A 35 27.00 4.44 2.38
C LEU A 35 25.71 3.93 3.06
N ASN A 36 24.91 4.81 3.66
CA ASN A 36 23.94 4.40 4.69
C ASN A 36 22.48 4.34 4.19
N ASP A 37 21.78 3.33 4.70
CA ASP A 37 20.42 2.90 4.42
C ASP A 37 19.35 3.98 4.72
N ASP A 38 18.19 3.86 4.04
CA ASP A 38 17.03 4.71 4.24
C ASP A 38 16.39 4.56 5.62
N TYR A 39 15.63 5.57 6.03
CA TYR A 39 14.75 5.45 7.18
C TYR A 39 13.45 4.75 6.79
N TYR A 40 13.04 3.81 7.62
CA TYR A 40 11.65 3.38 7.66
C TYR A 40 10.80 4.49 8.29
N ILE A 41 9.62 4.74 7.72
CA ILE A 41 8.66 5.73 8.26
C ILE A 41 7.37 5.01 8.65
N VAL A 42 6.89 5.26 9.86
CA VAL A 42 5.60 4.77 10.35
C VAL A 42 4.68 5.93 10.65
N SER A 43 3.48 5.92 10.05
CA SER A 43 2.42 6.85 10.39
C SER A 43 1.86 6.55 11.77
N ALA A 44 2.00 7.51 12.70
CA ALA A 44 1.28 7.53 13.97
C ALA A 44 -0.03 8.33 13.87
N LYS A 45 -0.56 8.51 12.64
CA LYS A 45 -1.72 9.33 12.31
C LYS A 45 -1.58 10.76 12.89
N GLU A 46 -2.56 11.25 13.64
CA GLU A 46 -2.54 12.58 14.25
C GLU A 46 -1.49 12.74 15.37
N LYS A 47 -0.76 11.67 15.74
CA LYS A 47 0.35 11.71 16.70
C LYS A 47 1.72 11.93 16.04
N GLY A 48 1.76 12.04 14.72
CA GLY A 48 2.98 12.36 13.99
C GLY A 48 3.55 11.18 13.19
N LEU A 49 4.87 11.10 13.11
CA LEU A 49 5.61 10.02 12.44
C LEU A 49 6.67 9.43 13.36
N PHE A 50 6.95 8.14 13.20
CA PHE A 50 8.19 7.51 13.67
C PHE A 50 9.11 7.29 12.47
N LEU A 51 10.38 7.63 12.61
CA LEU A 51 11.44 7.26 11.69
C LEU A 51 12.40 6.33 12.43
N PHE A 52 12.89 5.30 11.78
CA PHE A 52 13.90 4.45 12.39
C PHE A 52 14.81 3.80 11.36
N LYS A 53 16.02 3.46 11.79
CA LYS A 53 17.01 2.71 11.01
C LYS A 53 18.02 2.01 11.92
N GLU A 54 18.75 1.06 11.35
CA GLU A 54 19.95 0.51 11.97
C GLU A 54 21.12 1.48 11.76
N LEU A 55 21.99 1.66 12.76
CA LEU A 55 23.19 2.50 12.66
C LEU A 55 24.43 1.64 12.34
N GLU A 56 25.28 2.14 11.45
CA GLU A 56 26.61 1.56 11.20
C GLU A 56 27.62 2.05 12.28
N GLU A 57 28.22 1.11 13.05
CA GLU A 57 29.32 1.26 14.05
C GLU A 57 28.96 1.74 15.49
N ASN A 58 29.55 1.29 16.62
CA ASN A 58 30.84 0.62 16.93
C ASN A 58 30.78 -0.32 18.19
N GLU A 59 31.55 -1.42 18.16
CA GLU A 59 32.11 -2.20 19.30
C GLU A 59 31.26 -3.00 20.32
N THR A 60 29.92 -3.05 20.27
CA THR A 60 29.21 -4.11 21.03
C THR A 60 29.29 -5.42 20.25
N LYS A 61 30.12 -6.37 20.72
CA LYS A 61 30.41 -7.62 19.99
C LYS A 61 29.15 -8.37 19.50
N ASN A 62 28.00 -8.25 20.19
CA ASN A 62 26.79 -9.02 19.91
C ASN A 62 25.51 -8.20 19.66
N GLU A 63 25.55 -6.87 19.60
CA GLU A 63 24.32 -6.04 19.48
C GLU A 63 24.43 -5.03 18.33
N ASN A 64 23.31 -4.75 17.67
CA ASN A 64 23.09 -3.69 16.69
C ASN A 64 22.36 -2.52 17.35
N VAL A 65 22.74 -1.30 16.98
CA VAL A 65 22.10 -0.06 17.47
C VAL A 65 21.02 0.36 16.48
N TRP A 66 19.81 0.57 16.97
CA TRP A 66 18.68 1.10 16.21
C TRP A 66 18.35 2.49 16.69
N GLU A 67 18.32 3.46 15.77
CA GLU A 67 17.86 4.81 16.04
C GLU A 67 16.35 4.91 15.78
N ILE A 68 15.63 5.58 16.69
CA ILE A 68 14.20 5.88 16.58
C ILE A 68 14.01 7.38 16.82
N ILE A 69 13.45 8.06 15.83
CA ILE A 69 13.12 9.48 15.84
C ILE A 69 11.60 9.62 15.79
N ARG A 70 11.04 10.53 16.59
CA ARG A 70 9.62 10.86 16.54
C ARG A 70 9.45 12.30 16.07
N LEU A 71 8.59 12.51 15.08
CA LEU A 71 8.18 13.83 14.61
C LEU A 71 6.70 14.07 14.94
N ASP A 72 6.33 15.32 15.17
CA ASP A 72 4.93 15.74 15.26
C ASP A 72 4.29 15.90 13.87
N THR A 73 3.04 16.38 13.81
CA THR A 73 2.32 16.60 12.55
C THR A 73 2.83 17.78 11.71
N ASN A 74 3.69 18.64 12.28
CA ASN A 74 4.40 19.71 11.59
C ASN A 74 5.83 19.30 11.20
N LEU A 75 6.17 18.02 11.36
CA LEU A 75 7.50 17.44 11.15
C LEU A 75 8.58 18.03 12.08
N ILE A 76 8.19 18.45 13.28
CA ILE A 76 9.11 18.89 14.34
C ILE A 76 9.53 17.67 15.18
N GLU A 77 10.82 17.51 15.42
CA GLU A 77 11.36 16.41 16.24
C GLU A 77 10.90 16.55 17.71
N ILE A 78 10.19 15.53 18.18
CA ILE A 78 9.72 15.40 19.57
C ILE A 78 10.82 14.75 20.42
N ASN A 79 11.34 13.61 19.96
CA ASN A 79 12.44 12.91 20.61
C ASN A 79 13.24 12.06 19.61
N ARG A 80 14.42 11.63 20.08
CA ARG A 80 15.33 10.71 19.40
C ARG A 80 15.96 9.82 20.46
N GLN A 81 15.95 8.51 20.22
CA GLN A 81 16.49 7.51 21.15
C GLN A 81 17.12 6.34 20.39
N GLU A 82 17.97 5.59 21.10
CA GLU A 82 18.64 4.41 20.58
C GLU A 82 18.20 3.15 21.33
N VAL A 83 18.09 2.02 20.62
CA VAL A 83 17.77 0.71 21.19
C VAL A 83 18.80 -0.32 20.73
N LEU A 84 19.31 -1.11 21.67
CA LEU A 84 20.23 -2.21 21.40
C LEU A 84 19.46 -3.51 21.15
N ILE A 85 19.74 -4.17 20.02
CA ILE A 85 19.12 -5.43 19.61
C ILE A 85 20.20 -6.47 19.35
N ASP A 86 20.08 -7.66 19.93
CA ASP A 86 21.02 -8.76 19.68
C ASP A 86 21.10 -9.10 18.18
N LYS A 87 22.32 -9.23 17.65
CA LYS A 87 22.62 -9.52 16.23
C LYS A 87 21.97 -10.79 15.68
N LYS A 88 21.54 -11.70 16.56
CA LYS A 88 20.79 -12.89 16.12
C LYS A 88 19.39 -12.54 15.59
N PHE A 89 18.85 -11.38 15.96
CA PHE A 89 17.56 -10.89 15.52
C PHE A 89 17.73 -9.95 14.32
N SER A 90 17.03 -10.26 13.24
CA SER A 90 16.95 -9.43 12.04
C SER A 90 15.59 -8.76 11.96
N PHE A 91 15.55 -7.48 11.56
CA PHE A 91 14.31 -6.74 11.37
C PHE A 91 13.44 -7.36 10.28
N LYS A 92 12.12 -7.40 10.51
CA LYS A 92 11.15 -8.04 9.59
C LYS A 92 9.95 -7.18 9.23
N GLY A 93 9.58 -6.22 10.06
CA GLY A 93 8.41 -5.40 9.80
C GLY A 93 8.02 -4.54 10.98
N TYR A 94 6.98 -3.76 10.79
CA TYR A 94 6.44 -2.87 11.80
C TYR A 94 4.93 -2.73 11.65
N SER A 95 4.27 -2.28 12.70
CA SER A 95 2.85 -1.90 12.67
C SER A 95 2.58 -0.89 13.80
N TYR A 96 1.47 -0.16 13.66
CA TYR A 96 1.05 0.85 14.63
C TYR A 96 -0.47 0.77 14.85
N ASP A 97 -0.90 0.71 16.10
CA ASP A 97 -2.31 0.82 16.47
C ASP A 97 -2.46 1.49 17.85
N LYS A 98 -3.52 2.29 18.03
CA LYS A 98 -3.92 2.96 19.30
C LYS A 98 -2.73 3.41 20.19
N ASP A 99 -1.89 4.30 19.66
CA ASP A 99 -0.72 4.87 20.33
C ASP A 99 0.45 3.90 20.60
N ARG A 100 0.44 2.71 20.01
CA ARG A 100 1.54 1.75 20.12
C ARG A 100 2.18 1.48 18.76
N PHE A 101 3.45 1.84 18.65
CA PHE A 101 4.32 1.42 17.55
C PHE A 101 5.06 0.15 17.96
N VAL A 102 5.15 -0.83 17.06
CA VAL A 102 5.91 -2.06 17.31
C VAL A 102 6.79 -2.38 16.12
N MET A 103 8.04 -2.69 16.44
CA MET A 103 9.02 -3.28 15.53
C MET A 103 9.07 -4.78 15.75
N LEU A 104 9.06 -5.54 14.65
CA LEU A 104 9.22 -6.98 14.63
C LEU A 104 10.62 -7.35 14.19
N PHE A 105 11.25 -8.20 14.99
CA PHE A 105 12.47 -8.90 14.63
C PHE A 105 12.29 -10.41 14.71
N GLN A 106 13.07 -11.15 13.94
CA GLN A 106 13.09 -12.62 14.01
C GLN A 106 14.52 -13.16 14.12
N GLU A 107 14.66 -14.26 14.86
CA GLU A 107 15.85 -15.09 14.84
C GLU A 107 15.79 -16.07 13.65
N GLY A 108 16.78 -16.01 12.77
CA GLY A 108 16.85 -16.84 11.55
C GLY A 108 16.49 -16.07 10.27
N LEU A 109 17.04 -16.52 9.13
CA LEU A 109 16.92 -15.78 7.87
C LEU A 109 15.58 -15.99 7.17
N GLU A 110 15.24 -17.25 6.86
CA GLU A 110 14.03 -17.62 6.10
C GLU A 110 12.87 -18.03 7.01
N TYR A 111 13.17 -18.73 8.10
CA TYR A 111 12.18 -19.20 9.08
C TYR A 111 12.49 -18.56 10.44
N ALA A 112 11.49 -17.90 11.01
CA ALA A 112 11.55 -17.33 12.34
C ALA A 112 11.58 -18.45 13.38
N LYS A 113 12.72 -18.66 14.04
CA LYS A 113 12.83 -19.55 15.20
C LYS A 113 12.13 -18.93 16.39
N ASP A 114 12.56 -17.73 16.77
CA ASP A 114 11.93 -16.90 17.80
C ASP A 114 11.65 -15.52 17.21
N LEU A 115 10.72 -14.80 17.83
CA LEU A 115 10.37 -13.43 17.47
C LEU A 115 10.65 -12.50 18.64
N LEU A 116 11.12 -11.29 18.34
CA LEU A 116 11.30 -10.22 19.28
C LEU A 116 10.43 -9.04 18.86
N PHE A 117 9.52 -8.64 19.75
CA PHE A 117 8.71 -7.43 19.57
C PHE A 117 9.31 -6.31 20.41
N VAL A 118 9.56 -5.16 19.80
CA VAL A 118 10.01 -3.94 20.50
C VAL A 118 8.93 -2.89 20.34
N THR A 119 8.34 -2.45 21.45
CA THR A 119 7.15 -1.59 21.46
C THR A 119 7.49 -0.21 21.99
N PHE A 120 6.96 0.83 21.37
CA PHE A 120 7.09 2.24 21.75
C PHE A 120 5.71 2.87 21.94
N SER A 121 5.61 3.81 22.88
CA SER A 121 4.40 4.59 23.12
C SER A 121 4.41 5.91 22.35
N ALA A 122 3.33 6.24 21.66
CA ALA A 122 3.10 7.57 21.11
C ALA A 122 2.52 8.53 22.17
N LYS A 123 2.26 8.06 23.39
CA LYS A 123 1.74 8.90 24.49
C LYS A 123 2.81 9.32 25.49
N TYR A 124 3.78 8.44 25.73
CA TYR A 124 4.84 8.62 26.72
C TYR A 124 6.19 8.60 26.02
N ASP A 125 6.95 9.68 26.17
CA ASP A 125 8.25 9.80 25.52
C ASP A 125 9.27 8.89 26.21
N ASN A 126 10.19 8.32 25.43
CA ASN A 126 11.33 7.51 25.87
C ASN A 126 11.00 6.22 26.65
N GLU A 127 9.77 5.71 26.58
CA GLU A 127 9.42 4.38 27.11
C GLU A 127 9.32 3.36 25.97
N PHE A 128 10.21 2.36 25.99
CA PHE A 128 10.09 1.17 25.16
C PHE A 128 10.09 -0.10 26.01
N LYS A 129 9.50 -1.17 25.45
CA LYS A 129 9.48 -2.51 26.06
C LYS A 129 9.82 -3.55 25.01
N SER A 130 10.47 -4.63 25.43
CA SER A 130 10.79 -5.78 24.57
C SER A 130 10.07 -7.03 25.06
N TYR A 131 9.57 -7.84 24.12
CA TYR A 131 8.88 -9.09 24.39
C TYR A 131 9.45 -10.19 23.50
N LEU A 132 9.97 -11.24 24.11
CA LEU A 132 10.47 -12.42 23.41
C LEU A 132 9.34 -13.45 23.26
N TYR A 133 9.06 -13.84 22.04
CA TYR A 133 8.13 -14.91 21.71
C TYR A 133 8.90 -16.12 21.19
N ASN A 134 8.90 -17.19 21.97
CA ASN A 134 9.51 -18.45 21.58
C ASN A 134 8.53 -19.21 20.68
N ASN A 135 8.82 -19.36 19.38
CA ASN A 135 7.86 -20.08 18.53
C ASN A 135 7.85 -21.57 18.89
N VAL A 136 6.66 -22.14 18.88
CA VAL A 136 6.50 -23.59 19.01
C VAL A 136 7.06 -24.31 17.78
N VAL A 137 6.94 -23.69 16.60
CA VAL A 137 7.46 -24.21 15.33
C VAL A 137 8.01 -23.06 14.48
N PRO A 138 9.19 -23.22 13.83
CA PRO A 138 9.70 -22.20 12.93
C PRO A 138 8.73 -21.89 11.79
N ILE A 139 8.45 -20.61 11.58
CA ILE A 139 7.49 -20.14 10.57
C ILE A 139 8.17 -19.28 9.51
N ARG A 140 7.82 -19.49 8.24
CA ARG A 140 8.13 -18.51 7.20
C ARG A 140 7.08 -17.41 7.28
N LEU A 141 7.42 -16.31 7.94
CA LEU A 141 6.50 -15.20 8.16
C LEU A 141 6.14 -14.49 6.85
N THR A 142 4.86 -14.15 6.69
CA THR A 142 4.36 -13.38 5.54
C THR A 142 3.52 -12.18 5.94
N GLU A 143 2.83 -12.23 7.06
CA GLU A 143 1.92 -11.17 7.53
C GLU A 143 2.16 -10.86 9.01
N PHE A 144 2.02 -9.59 9.38
CA PHE A 144 2.19 -9.08 10.74
C PHE A 144 1.32 -7.84 10.93
N GLU A 145 0.43 -7.85 11.92
CA GLU A 145 -0.44 -6.72 12.24
C GLU A 145 -0.73 -6.61 13.73
N ILE A 146 -1.20 -5.43 14.15
CA ILE A 146 -1.53 -5.13 15.54
C ILE A 146 -2.97 -4.73 15.69
N LYS A 147 -3.57 -5.16 16.80
CA LYS A 147 -4.89 -4.73 17.25
C LYS A 147 -4.89 -4.57 18.75
N ASN A 148 -5.15 -3.35 19.22
CA ASN A 148 -5.16 -3.00 20.64
C ASN A 148 -3.82 -3.38 21.29
N ASP A 149 -3.85 -4.36 22.18
CA ASP A 149 -2.69 -4.85 22.94
C ASP A 149 -2.26 -6.26 22.53
N ALA A 150 -2.67 -6.68 21.33
CA ALA A 150 -2.27 -7.94 20.75
C ALA A 150 -1.62 -7.73 19.38
N VAL A 151 -0.65 -8.58 19.08
CA VAL A 151 -0.04 -8.71 17.77
C VAL A 151 -0.48 -10.03 17.15
N ILE A 152 -0.89 -9.99 15.90
CA ILE A 152 -1.21 -11.16 15.09
C ILE A 152 -0.20 -11.29 13.97
N PHE A 153 0.27 -12.51 13.72
CA PHE A 153 1.26 -12.76 12.70
C PHE A 153 1.08 -14.13 12.13
N GLY A 154 1.40 -14.29 10.85
CA GLY A 154 1.09 -15.50 10.13
C GLY A 154 1.99 -15.72 8.93
N GLY A 155 1.92 -16.93 8.42
CA GLY A 155 2.77 -17.35 7.32
C GLY A 155 2.64 -18.83 7.06
N ASN A 156 3.73 -19.44 6.59
CA ASN A 156 3.72 -20.82 6.16
C ASN A 156 4.64 -21.71 7.00
N VAL A 157 4.09 -22.86 7.39
CA VAL A 157 4.83 -23.97 7.98
C VAL A 157 4.54 -25.21 7.13
N ASN A 158 5.55 -25.77 6.47
CA ASN A 158 5.40 -26.96 5.61
C ASN A 158 4.22 -26.84 4.62
N MET A 159 4.14 -25.72 3.89
CA MET A 159 3.07 -25.41 2.92
C MET A 159 1.67 -25.19 3.49
N ARG A 160 1.49 -25.19 4.82
CA ARG A 160 0.24 -24.87 5.50
C ARG A 160 0.27 -23.46 6.06
N THR A 161 -0.87 -22.78 6.03
CA THR A 161 -1.02 -21.50 6.72
C THR A 161 -1.04 -21.73 8.22
N VAL A 162 -0.24 -20.98 8.96
CA VAL A 162 -0.29 -20.92 10.42
C VAL A 162 -0.41 -19.45 10.82
N VAL A 163 -1.29 -19.16 11.76
CA VAL A 163 -1.49 -17.83 12.32
C VAL A 163 -1.41 -17.91 13.83
N MET A 164 -0.67 -16.99 14.42
CA MET A 164 -0.39 -16.91 15.85
C MET A 164 -0.74 -15.52 16.34
N LEU A 165 -1.08 -15.44 17.62
CA LEU A 165 -1.37 -14.21 18.32
C LEU A 165 -0.53 -14.17 19.59
N TYR A 166 -0.01 -12.98 19.90
CA TYR A 166 0.63 -12.70 21.18
C TYR A 166 -0.03 -11.48 21.83
N ASN A 167 -0.50 -11.64 23.06
CA ASN A 167 -1.10 -10.57 23.84
C ASN A 167 -0.06 -10.00 24.81
N PHE A 168 0.20 -8.69 24.74
CA PHE A 168 1.26 -8.05 25.53
C PHE A 168 0.90 -7.93 27.01
N THR A 169 -0.35 -7.61 27.38
CA THR A 169 -0.79 -7.54 28.78
C THR A 169 -0.77 -8.90 29.45
N ALA A 170 -1.23 -9.95 28.76
CA ALA A 170 -1.25 -11.30 29.29
C ALA A 170 0.10 -12.02 29.16
N GLU A 171 1.06 -11.43 28.42
CA GLU A 171 2.34 -12.03 28.02
C GLU A 171 2.19 -13.47 27.52
N LYS A 172 1.14 -13.70 26.71
CA LYS A 172 0.71 -15.04 26.31
C LYS A 172 0.60 -15.17 24.81
N GLY A 173 1.29 -16.18 24.29
CA GLY A 173 1.21 -16.64 22.91
C GLY A 173 0.20 -17.76 22.70
N ILE A 174 -0.50 -17.73 21.57
CA ILE A 174 -1.43 -18.79 21.15
C ILE A 174 -1.36 -19.01 19.64
N VAL A 175 -1.61 -20.25 19.22
CA VAL A 175 -1.82 -20.60 17.81
C VAL A 175 -3.32 -20.57 17.53
N LEU A 176 -3.74 -19.80 16.52
CA LEU A 176 -5.16 -19.67 16.20
C LEU A 176 -5.68 -20.96 15.52
N PRO A 177 -6.87 -21.45 15.92
CA PRO A 177 -7.45 -22.66 15.33
C PRO A 177 -8.03 -22.40 13.94
N GLY A 178 -8.34 -23.48 13.20
CA GLY A 178 -9.12 -23.40 11.95
C GLY A 178 -8.32 -23.32 10.64
N PHE A 179 -6.99 -23.42 10.70
CA PHE A 179 -6.09 -23.40 9.53
C PHE A 179 -5.54 -24.80 9.19
N TYR A 180 -6.44 -25.76 8.96
CA TYR A 180 -6.07 -27.17 8.74
C TYR A 180 -5.93 -27.58 7.26
N SER A 181 -6.20 -26.68 6.32
CA SER A 181 -6.19 -26.98 4.88
C SER A 181 -4.77 -27.11 4.33
N ASP A 182 -4.49 -28.21 3.64
CA ASP A 182 -3.18 -28.48 3.01
C ASP A 182 -2.83 -27.52 1.87
N ARG A 183 -3.78 -26.68 1.43
CA ARG A 183 -3.63 -25.77 0.27
C ARG A 183 -4.37 -24.45 0.48
N SER A 184 -4.27 -23.89 1.68
CA SER A 184 -4.66 -22.50 1.95
C SER A 184 -3.48 -21.56 1.71
N THR A 185 -3.77 -20.34 1.26
CA THR A 185 -2.80 -19.24 1.24
C THR A 185 -3.34 -18.14 2.14
N LEU A 186 -2.50 -17.62 3.03
CA LEU A 186 -2.83 -16.43 3.81
C LEU A 186 -2.83 -15.24 2.85
N LEU A 187 -3.96 -14.53 2.77
CA LEU A 187 -4.09 -13.37 1.89
C LEU A 187 -3.82 -12.07 2.65
N GLN A 188 -4.38 -11.93 3.86
CA GLN A 188 -4.28 -10.71 4.65
C GLN A 188 -4.66 -10.97 6.11
N LEU A 189 -4.07 -10.18 7.01
CA LEU A 189 -4.56 -9.94 8.36
C LEU A 189 -5.22 -8.55 8.39
N VAL A 190 -6.47 -8.46 8.87
CA VAL A 190 -7.22 -7.20 8.92
C VAL A 190 -7.52 -6.85 10.36
N THR A 191 -6.96 -5.72 10.81
CA THR A 191 -7.11 -5.16 12.15
C THR A 191 -7.67 -3.74 12.13
N SER A 192 -7.78 -3.11 10.97
CA SER A 192 -8.16 -1.70 10.78
C SER A 192 -9.66 -1.41 10.97
N THR A 193 -10.49 -2.43 11.19
CA THR A 193 -11.94 -2.26 11.47
C THR A 193 -12.18 -1.61 12.83
N ASN A 194 -13.34 -0.95 13.02
CA ASN A 194 -13.65 -0.26 14.28
C ASN A 194 -14.01 -1.21 15.44
N ASP A 195 -14.41 -2.45 15.14
CA ASP A 195 -14.63 -3.49 16.14
C ASP A 195 -13.30 -4.04 16.72
N ASP A 196 -13.40 -4.85 17.77
CA ASP A 196 -12.26 -5.50 18.43
C ASP A 196 -11.82 -6.81 17.77
N PHE A 197 -12.36 -7.10 16.58
CA PHE A 197 -12.04 -8.34 15.88
C PHE A 197 -10.77 -8.20 15.04
N ILE A 198 -10.02 -9.27 15.04
CA ILE A 198 -8.93 -9.53 14.11
C ILE A 198 -9.45 -10.51 13.09
N ARG A 199 -9.43 -10.13 11.81
CA ARG A 199 -9.91 -10.99 10.72
C ARG A 199 -8.73 -11.56 9.94
N VAL A 200 -8.73 -12.87 9.76
CA VAL A 200 -7.77 -13.61 8.95
C VAL A 200 -8.44 -14.05 7.66
N ILE A 201 -7.90 -13.60 6.53
CA ILE A 201 -8.43 -13.92 5.21
C ILE A 201 -7.53 -14.95 4.54
N THR A 202 -8.09 -16.08 4.13
CA THR A 202 -7.37 -17.13 3.40
C THR A 202 -8.00 -17.43 2.04
N SER A 203 -7.17 -17.72 1.05
CA SER A 203 -7.61 -18.34 -0.20
C SER A 203 -7.52 -19.85 -0.08
N ASP A 204 -8.65 -20.53 -0.26
CA ASP A 204 -8.74 -21.99 -0.12
C ASP A 204 -9.01 -22.64 -1.47
N ARG A 205 -8.16 -23.61 -1.84
CA ARG A 205 -8.38 -24.41 -3.04
C ARG A 205 -9.43 -25.49 -2.78
N LEU A 206 -10.59 -25.34 -3.42
CA LEU A 206 -11.70 -26.29 -3.36
C LEU A 206 -11.40 -27.58 -4.13
N MET A 207 -12.14 -28.66 -3.84
CA MET A 207 -11.98 -29.98 -4.50
C MET A 207 -12.06 -29.89 -6.02
N ASN A 208 -12.93 -29.03 -6.54
CA ASN A 208 -13.11 -28.81 -7.98
C ASN A 208 -12.00 -27.95 -8.62
N LYS A 209 -10.92 -27.65 -7.89
CA LYS A 209 -9.77 -26.80 -8.29
C LYS A 209 -10.12 -25.32 -8.50
N ARG A 210 -11.29 -24.86 -8.03
CA ARG A 210 -11.58 -23.42 -7.85
C ARG A 210 -10.91 -22.91 -6.58
N TYR A 211 -10.88 -21.60 -6.45
CA TYR A 211 -10.44 -20.92 -5.23
C TYR A 211 -11.62 -20.14 -4.65
N GLY A 212 -11.87 -20.33 -3.36
CA GLY A 212 -12.77 -19.52 -2.54
C GLY A 212 -11.97 -18.66 -1.56
N ILE A 213 -12.68 -17.80 -0.83
CA ILE A 213 -12.10 -16.98 0.24
C ILE A 213 -12.77 -17.37 1.55
N THR A 214 -11.99 -17.61 2.60
CA THR A 214 -12.51 -17.84 3.95
C THR A 214 -12.04 -16.72 4.87
N ILE A 215 -12.96 -16.13 5.60
CA ILE A 215 -12.73 -15.08 6.60
C ILE A 215 -12.99 -15.69 7.97
N ARG A 216 -12.00 -15.59 8.86
CA ARG A 216 -12.11 -16.02 10.27
C ARG A 216 -11.88 -14.82 11.16
N ALA A 217 -12.82 -14.51 12.02
CA ALA A 217 -12.69 -13.44 13.01
C ALA A 217 -12.36 -14.02 14.38
N PHE A 218 -11.46 -13.36 15.08
CA PHE A 218 -11.04 -13.69 16.45
C PHE A 218 -11.01 -12.42 17.29
N ASN A 219 -11.20 -12.53 18.59
CA ASN A 219 -10.89 -11.43 19.50
C ASN A 219 -9.38 -11.36 19.80
N THR A 220 -8.95 -10.36 20.58
CA THR A 220 -7.54 -10.14 20.96
C THR A 220 -6.98 -11.17 21.95
N PHE A 221 -7.80 -12.13 22.39
CA PHE A 221 -7.39 -13.32 23.14
C PHE A 221 -7.38 -14.58 22.26
N GLY A 222 -7.63 -14.43 20.95
CA GLY A 222 -7.66 -15.49 19.93
C GLY A 222 -8.82 -16.47 20.05
N GLU A 223 -9.89 -16.09 20.75
CA GLU A 223 -11.13 -16.86 20.74
C GLU A 223 -11.88 -16.60 19.42
N PRO A 224 -12.41 -17.64 18.76
CA PRO A 224 -13.09 -17.51 17.48
C PRO A 224 -14.47 -16.87 17.64
N GLU A 225 -14.74 -15.86 16.82
CA GLU A 225 -16.01 -15.12 16.81
C GLU A 225 -16.92 -15.63 15.68
N PHE A 226 -16.39 -15.68 14.45
CA PHE A 226 -17.11 -16.26 13.32
C PHE A 226 -16.18 -16.78 12.23
N THR A 227 -16.73 -17.65 11.39
CA THR A 227 -16.12 -18.06 10.12
C THR A 227 -17.13 -17.90 8.99
N ARG A 228 -16.69 -17.36 7.86
CA ARG A 228 -17.48 -17.20 6.63
C ARG A 228 -16.66 -17.65 5.43
N THR A 229 -17.24 -18.49 4.59
CA THR A 229 -16.60 -18.96 3.35
C THR A 229 -17.39 -18.48 2.15
N LEU A 230 -16.68 -17.86 1.21
CA LEU A 230 -17.19 -17.37 -0.05
C LEU A 230 -16.73 -18.28 -1.19
N GLU A 231 -17.71 -18.84 -1.90
CA GLU A 231 -17.47 -19.62 -3.10
C GLU A 231 -17.92 -18.88 -4.35
N ALA A 232 -17.05 -18.83 -5.36
CA ALA A 232 -17.41 -18.20 -6.62
C ALA A 232 -18.46 -19.01 -7.40
N LYS A 233 -19.36 -18.31 -8.10
CA LYS A 233 -20.30 -18.91 -9.07
C LYS A 233 -19.55 -19.68 -10.17
N ASP A 234 -20.26 -20.61 -10.81
CA ASP A 234 -19.71 -21.63 -11.71
C ASP A 234 -18.60 -21.16 -12.65
N ASN A 235 -17.52 -21.95 -12.69
CA ASN A 235 -16.30 -21.74 -13.49
C ASN A 235 -15.50 -20.47 -13.18
N LEU A 236 -15.80 -19.76 -12.09
CA LEU A 236 -14.99 -18.66 -11.58
C LEU A 236 -14.19 -19.10 -10.35
N SER A 237 -13.23 -18.26 -9.97
CA SER A 237 -12.51 -18.35 -8.70
C SER A 237 -12.37 -16.94 -8.14
N LEU A 238 -12.37 -16.81 -6.81
CA LEU A 238 -11.99 -15.57 -6.14
C LEU A 238 -10.47 -15.59 -5.97
N THR A 239 -9.79 -14.49 -6.29
CA THR A 239 -8.33 -14.45 -6.37
C THR A 239 -7.68 -13.58 -5.32
N ASP A 240 -8.31 -12.47 -4.98
CA ASP A 240 -7.88 -11.54 -3.94
C ASP A 240 -9.14 -10.86 -3.36
N GLY A 241 -9.06 -10.34 -2.15
CA GLY A 241 -10.19 -9.71 -1.47
C GLY A 241 -9.75 -8.77 -0.35
N ARG A 242 -10.42 -7.62 -0.27
CA ARG A 242 -10.27 -6.60 0.77
C ARG A 242 -11.61 -6.38 1.44
N ILE A 243 -11.59 -6.26 2.76
CA ILE A 243 -12.78 -5.96 3.55
C ILE A 243 -13.01 -4.45 3.49
N VAL A 244 -14.28 -4.05 3.43
CA VAL A 244 -14.66 -2.65 3.56
C VAL A 244 -14.49 -2.21 5.00
N ASN A 245 -13.68 -1.16 5.23
CA ASN A 245 -13.53 -0.59 6.56
C ASN A 245 -14.78 0.23 6.90
N SER A 246 -15.77 -0.39 7.56
CA SER A 246 -16.99 0.27 8.02
C SER A 246 -17.09 0.29 9.54
N SER A 247 -17.82 1.28 10.07
CA SER A 247 -18.10 1.42 11.51
C SER A 247 -18.94 0.29 12.08
N GLU A 248 -19.73 -0.40 11.24
CA GLU A 248 -20.58 -1.53 11.63
C GLU A 248 -19.90 -2.90 11.41
N GLY A 249 -18.63 -2.93 10.99
CA GLY A 249 -17.81 -4.14 11.03
C GLY A 249 -17.74 -4.94 9.73
N GLY A 250 -17.32 -4.33 8.62
CA GLY A 250 -16.71 -5.06 7.50
C GLY A 250 -17.60 -6.09 6.79
N ASN A 251 -18.87 -5.75 6.61
CA ASN A 251 -19.88 -6.64 6.02
C ASN A 251 -19.69 -6.89 4.53
N LEU A 252 -18.91 -6.05 3.85
CA LEU A 252 -18.60 -6.22 2.43
C LEU A 252 -17.15 -6.66 2.23
N LEU A 253 -16.97 -7.60 1.31
CA LEU A 253 -15.67 -7.99 0.77
C LEU A 253 -15.67 -7.72 -0.74
N ALA A 254 -14.74 -6.91 -1.23
CA ALA A 254 -14.57 -6.72 -2.66
C ALA A 254 -13.16 -7.09 -3.09
N GLY A 255 -13.02 -7.54 -4.33
CA GLY A 255 -11.73 -7.99 -4.82
C GLY A 255 -11.81 -8.52 -6.23
N THR A 256 -10.83 -9.33 -6.63
CA THR A 256 -10.75 -9.78 -8.00
C THR A 256 -11.28 -11.20 -8.19
N TYR A 257 -11.87 -11.45 -9.36
CA TYR A 257 -12.28 -12.80 -9.75
C TYR A 257 -11.65 -13.19 -11.08
N SER A 258 -11.48 -14.50 -11.25
CA SER A 258 -10.84 -15.08 -12.42
C SER A 258 -11.64 -16.26 -12.97
N ILE A 259 -11.07 -16.93 -13.99
CA ILE A 259 -11.57 -18.23 -14.43
C ILE A 259 -11.00 -19.33 -13.54
N LYS A 260 -11.79 -20.40 -13.33
CA LYS A 260 -11.57 -21.58 -12.47
C LYS A 260 -10.13 -21.90 -12.02
N ARG A 261 -9.13 -21.90 -12.90
CA ARG A 261 -7.76 -22.35 -12.60
C ARG A 261 -6.67 -21.27 -12.61
N ARG A 262 -7.01 -20.00 -12.86
CA ARG A 262 -6.01 -18.93 -12.99
C ARG A 262 -6.14 -17.97 -11.82
N THR A 263 -5.21 -17.95 -10.89
CA THR A 263 -5.26 -17.00 -9.75
C THR A 263 -4.47 -15.72 -10.02
N GLU A 264 -3.47 -15.78 -10.90
CA GLU A 264 -2.59 -14.63 -11.17
C GLU A 264 -3.24 -13.50 -11.98
N THR A 265 -4.34 -13.76 -12.69
CA THR A 265 -5.00 -12.74 -13.51
C THR A 265 -6.50 -12.77 -13.32
N SER A 266 -7.11 -11.59 -13.39
CA SER A 266 -8.52 -11.35 -13.15
C SER A 266 -9.28 -10.96 -14.43
N ARG A 267 -10.58 -11.23 -14.41
CA ARG A 267 -11.55 -10.85 -15.46
C ARG A 267 -12.33 -9.59 -15.09
N GLY A 268 -12.34 -9.24 -13.82
CA GLY A 268 -13.15 -8.19 -13.24
C GLY A 268 -13.07 -8.21 -11.71
N ILE A 269 -13.95 -7.43 -11.11
CA ILE A 269 -14.11 -7.26 -9.67
C ILE A 269 -15.34 -8.05 -9.21
N PHE A 270 -15.29 -8.64 -8.01
CA PHE A 270 -16.48 -9.11 -7.32
C PHE A 270 -16.74 -8.25 -6.09
N ILE A 271 -18.00 -8.17 -5.69
CA ILE A 271 -18.41 -7.58 -4.41
C ILE A 271 -19.28 -8.63 -3.74
N ALA A 272 -18.93 -8.98 -2.51
CA ALA A 272 -19.59 -9.98 -1.70
C ALA A 272 -20.11 -9.34 -0.42
N ASP A 273 -21.37 -9.61 -0.12
CA ASP A 273 -22.02 -9.25 1.14
C ASP A 273 -21.96 -10.45 2.08
N LEU A 274 -21.26 -10.32 3.20
CA LEU A 274 -20.97 -11.41 4.12
C LEU A 274 -22.18 -11.81 4.98
N GLU A 275 -23.23 -10.98 5.01
CA GLU A 275 -24.45 -11.22 5.78
C GLU A 275 -25.55 -11.89 4.93
N ARG A 276 -25.46 -11.80 3.60
CA ARG A 276 -26.41 -12.43 2.67
C ARG A 276 -26.22 -13.93 2.51
N GLU A 277 -27.31 -14.61 2.18
CA GLU A 277 -27.31 -16.02 1.79
C GLU A 277 -26.51 -16.26 0.49
N GLN A 278 -25.86 -17.42 0.41
CA GLN A 278 -24.85 -17.78 -0.62
C GLN A 278 -25.27 -17.48 -2.07
N GLU A 279 -26.54 -17.70 -2.46
CA GLU A 279 -26.97 -17.55 -3.86
C GLU A 279 -26.96 -16.09 -4.36
N LYS A 280 -27.21 -15.14 -3.45
CA LYS A 280 -27.24 -13.69 -3.71
C LYS A 280 -26.05 -12.96 -3.11
N GLN A 281 -25.11 -13.71 -2.56
CA GLN A 281 -23.98 -13.19 -1.79
C GLN A 281 -22.99 -12.41 -2.63
N ILE A 282 -22.74 -12.83 -3.89
CA ILE A 282 -21.66 -12.28 -4.73
C ILE A 282 -22.18 -11.70 -6.04
N ARG A 283 -21.79 -10.44 -6.31
CA ARG A 283 -21.96 -9.71 -7.57
C ARG A 283 -20.65 -9.68 -8.34
N TYR A 284 -20.72 -9.74 -9.67
CA TYR A 284 -19.53 -9.78 -10.54
C TYR A 284 -19.59 -8.68 -11.61
N TYR A 285 -18.53 -7.87 -11.66
CA TYR A 285 -18.36 -6.76 -12.58
C TYR A 285 -17.17 -7.02 -13.50
N ASN A 286 -17.44 -7.38 -14.77
CA ASN A 286 -16.39 -7.54 -15.76
C ASN A 286 -15.76 -6.19 -16.11
N TYR A 287 -14.44 -6.11 -16.31
CA TYR A 287 -13.79 -4.84 -16.72
C TYR A 287 -14.38 -4.22 -17.99
N GLY A 288 -14.91 -5.05 -18.90
CA GLY A 288 -15.59 -4.55 -20.11
C GLY A 288 -17.02 -4.03 -19.90
N ASN A 289 -17.51 -4.03 -18.66
CA ASN A 289 -18.77 -3.45 -18.24
C ASN A 289 -18.59 -2.17 -17.42
N LEU A 290 -17.35 -1.82 -17.08
CA LEU A 290 -17.00 -0.54 -16.46
C LEU A 290 -16.88 0.51 -17.57
N ASP A 291 -17.41 1.71 -17.31
CA ASP A 291 -17.58 2.74 -18.33
C ASP A 291 -16.28 3.49 -18.59
N ASN A 292 -15.51 3.76 -17.54
CA ASN A 292 -14.30 4.56 -17.58
C ASN A 292 -13.00 3.78 -17.41
N PHE A 293 -13.06 2.46 -17.16
CA PHE A 293 -11.91 1.60 -16.97
C PHE A 293 -10.86 1.71 -18.08
N PHE A 294 -11.25 2.00 -19.33
CA PHE A 294 -10.33 2.13 -20.47
C PHE A 294 -9.92 3.57 -20.79
N ASN A 295 -10.25 4.55 -19.93
CA ASN A 295 -9.94 5.96 -20.17
C ASN A 295 -8.45 6.26 -20.12
N TYR A 296 -7.67 5.47 -19.39
CA TYR A 296 -6.21 5.53 -19.35
C TYR A 296 -5.53 5.31 -20.72
N MET A 297 -6.25 4.75 -21.70
CA MET A 297 -5.69 4.48 -23.01
C MET A 297 -5.75 5.71 -23.92
N LYS A 298 -4.69 5.90 -24.71
CA LYS A 298 -4.72 6.83 -25.87
C LYS A 298 -5.97 6.60 -26.73
N GLU A 299 -6.58 7.71 -27.17
CA GLU A 299 -7.91 7.74 -27.80
C GLU A 299 -8.11 6.69 -28.91
N LYS A 300 -7.15 6.57 -29.84
CA LYS A 300 -7.20 5.56 -30.93
C LYS A 300 -7.28 4.12 -30.43
N ARG A 301 -6.55 3.80 -29.35
CA ARG A 301 -6.55 2.46 -28.74
C ARG A 301 -7.85 2.24 -27.97
N LYS A 302 -8.30 3.22 -27.18
CA LYS A 302 -9.59 3.20 -26.46
C LYS A 302 -10.74 2.90 -27.43
N ASN A 303 -10.86 3.68 -28.50
CA ASN A 303 -11.90 3.52 -29.51
C ASN A 303 -11.92 2.12 -30.16
N ARG A 304 -10.74 1.53 -30.41
CA ARG A 304 -10.64 0.15 -30.92
C ARG A 304 -11.13 -0.88 -29.91
N VAL A 305 -10.78 -0.72 -28.64
CA VAL A 305 -11.19 -1.61 -27.54
C VAL A 305 -12.71 -1.54 -27.34
N LEU A 306 -13.27 -0.34 -27.24
CA LEU A 306 -14.72 -0.14 -27.07
C LEU A 306 -15.52 -0.75 -28.23
N LYS A 307 -15.10 -0.52 -29.49
CA LYS A 307 -15.72 -1.17 -30.67
C LYS A 307 -15.66 -2.70 -30.61
N ARG A 308 -14.58 -3.27 -30.05
CA ARG A 308 -14.45 -4.73 -29.87
C ARG A 308 -15.38 -5.26 -28.78
N ILE A 309 -15.54 -4.52 -27.68
CA ILE A 309 -16.47 -4.85 -26.59
C ILE A 309 -17.89 -4.87 -27.14
N ALA A 310 -18.33 -3.79 -27.80
CA ALA A 310 -19.68 -3.66 -28.37
C ALA A 310 -20.00 -4.83 -29.32
N ARG A 311 -19.09 -5.13 -30.27
CA ARG A 311 -19.26 -6.27 -31.19
C ARG A 311 -19.39 -7.62 -30.49
N LYS A 312 -18.71 -7.82 -29.36
CA LYS A 312 -18.78 -9.07 -28.59
C LYS A 312 -20.07 -9.16 -27.79
N LYS A 313 -20.51 -8.06 -27.17
CA LYS A 313 -21.79 -7.97 -26.44
C LYS A 313 -22.97 -8.31 -27.37
N ILE A 314 -23.02 -7.71 -28.57
CA ILE A 314 -24.06 -8.00 -29.59
C ILE A 314 -24.09 -9.49 -29.96
N LYS A 315 -22.93 -10.14 -30.06
CA LYS A 315 -22.82 -11.57 -30.43
C LYS A 315 -23.02 -12.53 -29.24
N GLY A 316 -23.37 -12.04 -28.05
CA GLY A 316 -23.45 -12.86 -26.83
C GLY A 316 -22.11 -13.50 -26.42
N LYS A 317 -20.97 -13.00 -26.92
CA LYS A 317 -19.65 -13.59 -26.66
C LYS A 317 -19.05 -13.02 -25.38
N LYS A 318 -18.56 -13.93 -24.51
CA LYS A 318 -17.87 -13.56 -23.27
C LYS A 318 -16.66 -12.65 -23.52
N LEU A 319 -16.56 -11.58 -22.72
CA LEU A 319 -15.40 -10.69 -22.67
C LEU A 319 -14.24 -11.42 -21.97
N LYS A 320 -13.03 -11.26 -22.49
CA LYS A 320 -11.84 -12.02 -22.07
C LYS A 320 -10.68 -11.09 -21.71
N PHE A 321 -10.96 -10.04 -20.94
CA PHE A 321 -9.91 -9.19 -20.35
C PHE A 321 -9.12 -9.96 -19.30
N SER A 322 -7.83 -9.67 -19.16
CA SER A 322 -6.94 -10.40 -18.26
C SER A 322 -5.92 -9.40 -17.71
N TYR A 323 -6.16 -8.93 -16.50
CA TYR A 323 -5.29 -7.98 -15.81
C TYR A 323 -4.73 -8.64 -14.55
N ARG A 324 -3.51 -8.28 -14.14
CA ARG A 324 -3.10 -8.43 -12.74
C ARG A 324 -3.45 -7.11 -12.08
N LEU A 325 -4.14 -7.17 -10.95
CA LEU A 325 -4.62 -5.98 -10.27
C LEU A 325 -4.22 -6.13 -8.81
N TYR A 326 -3.40 -5.21 -8.33
CA TYR A 326 -3.11 -5.05 -6.92
C TYR A 326 -4.28 -4.28 -6.31
N VAL A 327 -5.02 -4.91 -5.39
CA VAL A 327 -6.20 -4.29 -4.77
C VAL A 327 -5.79 -3.67 -3.44
N GLN A 328 -6.01 -2.37 -3.28
CA GLN A 328 -5.77 -1.66 -2.02
C GLN A 328 -6.96 -1.81 -1.08
N ASP A 329 -6.79 -1.39 0.18
CA ASP A 329 -7.88 -1.32 1.15
C ASP A 329 -9.04 -0.45 0.64
N ILE A 330 -10.26 -0.84 1.01
CA ILE A 330 -11.47 -0.18 0.51
C ILE A 330 -11.84 0.95 1.47
N VAL A 331 -11.99 2.15 0.92
CA VAL A 331 -12.32 3.35 1.69
C VAL A 331 -13.83 3.57 1.68
N LYS A 332 -14.44 3.69 2.86
CA LYS A 332 -15.83 4.11 3.03
C LYS A 332 -15.89 5.64 3.01
N GLN A 333 -16.66 6.21 2.09
CA GLN A 333 -16.91 7.65 1.98
C GLN A 333 -18.42 7.88 1.88
N GLU A 334 -19.02 8.43 2.94
CA GLU A 334 -20.48 8.59 3.06
C GLU A 334 -21.21 7.27 2.74
N ASP A 335 -22.12 7.27 1.77
CA ASP A 335 -22.90 6.12 1.32
C ASP A 335 -22.17 5.26 0.26
N GLN A 336 -20.90 5.57 -0.05
CA GLN A 336 -20.12 4.91 -1.10
C GLN A 336 -18.92 4.16 -0.53
N ASN A 337 -18.60 3.03 -1.17
CA ASN A 337 -17.41 2.24 -0.92
C ASN A 337 -16.49 2.33 -2.13
N ILE A 338 -15.25 2.77 -1.93
CA ILE A 338 -14.30 3.09 -2.98
C ILE A 338 -13.18 2.05 -2.99
N LEU A 339 -13.18 1.19 -4.00
CA LEU A 339 -12.10 0.24 -4.27
C LEU A 339 -11.09 0.85 -5.23
N ILE A 340 -9.81 0.77 -4.87
CA ILE A 340 -8.69 1.16 -5.71
C ILE A 340 -7.95 -0.10 -6.16
N GLY A 341 -7.67 -0.19 -7.46
CA GLY A 341 -6.92 -1.28 -8.04
C GLY A 341 -5.83 -0.80 -8.99
N GLU A 342 -4.60 -1.27 -8.81
CA GLU A 342 -3.47 -0.89 -9.65
C GLU A 342 -3.08 -2.03 -10.60
N ALA A 343 -3.19 -1.77 -11.90
CA ALA A 343 -2.95 -2.79 -12.92
C ALA A 343 -1.48 -2.87 -13.31
N TYR A 344 -0.87 -4.03 -13.09
CA TYR A 344 0.56 -4.27 -13.28
C TYR A 344 0.86 -5.49 -14.16
N PHE A 345 2.11 -5.60 -14.60
CA PHE A 345 2.65 -6.81 -15.21
C PHE A 345 4.14 -6.98 -14.92
N PRO A 346 4.63 -8.21 -14.69
CA PRO A 346 6.05 -8.45 -14.52
C PRO A 346 6.80 -8.20 -15.82
N THR A 347 7.98 -7.60 -15.71
CA THR A 347 8.93 -7.38 -16.79
C THR A 347 10.21 -8.16 -16.53
N TYR A 348 10.89 -8.56 -17.60
CA TYR A 348 12.12 -9.34 -17.55
C TYR A 348 13.12 -8.74 -18.53
N SER A 349 14.37 -8.63 -18.12
CA SER A 349 15.47 -8.17 -18.96
C SER A 349 16.35 -9.35 -19.37
N ASN A 350 16.85 -9.33 -20.60
CA ASN A 350 17.82 -10.32 -21.06
C ASN A 350 19.21 -9.82 -20.65
N ARG A 351 19.82 -10.42 -19.62
CA ARG A 351 21.23 -10.17 -19.31
C ARG A 351 22.08 -11.17 -20.07
N SER A 352 22.95 -10.68 -20.94
CA SER A 352 24.04 -11.46 -21.52
C SER A 352 25.24 -11.30 -20.60
N TYR A 353 25.57 -12.33 -19.83
CA TYR A 353 26.84 -12.36 -19.11
C TYR A 353 27.97 -12.55 -20.14
N GLY A 354 28.51 -11.45 -20.64
CA GLY A 354 29.78 -11.47 -21.36
C GLY A 354 30.88 -11.72 -20.34
N TYR A 355 31.26 -12.97 -20.12
CA TYR A 355 32.49 -13.25 -19.38
C TYR A 355 33.66 -12.65 -20.15
N GLY A 356 34.45 -11.81 -19.47
CA GLY A 356 35.66 -11.22 -20.02
C GLY A 356 36.59 -12.29 -20.58
N TYR A 357 37.14 -12.04 -21.76
CA TYR A 357 38.14 -12.86 -22.42
C TYR A 357 39.34 -13.13 -21.49
N THR A 358 39.39 -14.30 -20.86
CA THR A 358 40.65 -14.86 -20.35
C THR A 358 41.25 -15.73 -21.45
N ALA A 359 42.42 -15.35 -21.94
CA ALA A 359 43.03 -15.83 -23.19
C ALA A 359 43.48 -17.31 -23.24
N TYR A 360 43.02 -18.20 -22.34
CA TYR A 360 43.60 -19.53 -22.20
C TYR A 360 42.63 -20.72 -22.08
N SER A 361 41.33 -20.55 -22.31
CA SER A 361 40.41 -21.71 -22.39
C SER A 361 39.16 -21.41 -23.21
N TYR A 362 39.17 -21.83 -24.48
CA TYR A 362 38.00 -21.82 -25.35
C TYR A 362 37.13 -23.04 -25.02
N ASP A 363 36.13 -22.86 -24.15
CA ASP A 363 35.09 -23.87 -23.93
C ASP A 363 33.81 -23.48 -24.71
N PRO A 364 33.45 -24.20 -25.79
CA PRO A 364 32.26 -23.93 -26.60
C PRO A 364 30.93 -24.13 -25.87
N PHE A 365 30.92 -24.75 -24.68
CA PHE A 365 29.70 -25.10 -23.94
C PHE A 365 29.25 -24.05 -22.92
N LEU A 366 30.11 -23.07 -22.56
CA LEU A 366 29.77 -22.03 -21.58
C LEU A 366 29.13 -20.78 -22.19
N ASN A 367 29.11 -20.65 -23.53
CA ASN A 367 28.77 -19.41 -24.22
C ASN A 367 27.36 -19.38 -24.83
N ARG A 368 26.37 -20.00 -24.14
CA ARG A 368 24.96 -20.01 -24.56
C ARG A 368 24.03 -19.90 -23.36
N GLY A 369 23.79 -18.68 -22.89
CA GLY A 369 22.73 -18.45 -21.92
C GLY A 369 22.38 -16.98 -21.77
N SER A 370 21.59 -16.42 -22.69
CA SER A 370 20.80 -15.22 -22.35
C SER A 370 19.82 -15.64 -21.25
N THR A 371 20.07 -15.23 -20.01
CA THR A 371 19.16 -15.54 -18.90
C THR A 371 18.19 -14.38 -18.76
N GLN A 372 16.89 -14.70 -18.77
CA GLN A 372 15.85 -13.75 -18.43
C GLN A 372 15.89 -13.52 -16.93
N VAL A 373 16.21 -12.29 -16.52
CA VAL A 373 16.23 -11.88 -15.12
C VAL A 373 15.00 -11.02 -14.87
N PHE A 374 14.30 -11.25 -13.76
CA PHE A 374 13.18 -10.41 -13.35
C PHE A 374 13.66 -8.97 -13.19
N ASP A 375 12.96 -8.05 -13.83
CA ASP A 375 13.36 -6.65 -13.94
C ASP A 375 12.43 -5.73 -13.15
N GLY A 376 11.34 -6.24 -12.57
CA GLY A 376 10.36 -5.49 -11.80
C GLY A 376 8.94 -5.58 -12.37
N TYR A 377 7.97 -5.09 -11.61
CA TYR A 377 6.57 -4.93 -11.98
C TYR A 377 6.36 -3.55 -12.57
N LYS A 378 5.84 -3.49 -13.80
CA LYS A 378 5.48 -2.24 -14.46
C LYS A 378 3.98 -2.00 -14.32
N TYR A 379 3.62 -0.80 -13.92
CA TYR A 379 2.22 -0.38 -13.77
C TYR A 379 1.71 0.28 -15.06
N THR A 380 0.40 0.36 -15.18
CA THR A 380 -0.26 0.91 -16.38
C THR A 380 -1.32 1.95 -16.06
N HIS A 381 -2.19 1.62 -15.12
CA HIS A 381 -3.26 2.48 -14.66
C HIS A 381 -3.73 2.02 -13.28
N ALA A 382 -4.20 2.95 -12.48
CA ALA A 382 -5.10 2.68 -11.39
C ALA A 382 -6.55 2.76 -11.88
N VAL A 383 -7.43 2.00 -11.24
CA VAL A 383 -8.88 2.09 -11.38
C VAL A 383 -9.48 2.40 -10.01
N ILE A 384 -10.44 3.31 -9.99
CA ILE A 384 -11.22 3.65 -8.81
C ILE A 384 -12.65 3.24 -9.11
N ILE A 385 -13.27 2.47 -8.22
CA ILE A 385 -14.59 1.88 -8.42
C ILE A 385 -15.42 2.15 -7.18
N ALA A 386 -16.54 2.85 -7.35
CA ALA A 386 -17.49 3.12 -6.30
C ALA A 386 -18.67 2.16 -6.34
N PHE A 387 -19.08 1.65 -5.19
CA PHE A 387 -20.26 0.82 -5.02
C PHE A 387 -21.02 1.17 -3.74
N ASP A 388 -22.33 0.95 -3.74
CA ASP A 388 -23.18 1.15 -2.56
C ASP A 388 -23.02 0.00 -1.54
N ASP A 389 -23.71 0.12 -0.40
CA ASP A 389 -23.68 -0.92 0.65
C ASP A 389 -24.38 -2.23 0.25
N ASP A 390 -25.14 -2.23 -0.84
CA ASP A 390 -25.73 -3.43 -1.42
C ASP A 390 -24.81 -4.14 -2.44
N GLY A 391 -23.64 -3.55 -2.70
CA GLY A 391 -22.64 -3.98 -3.66
C GLY A 391 -22.98 -3.64 -5.12
N ASN A 392 -23.90 -2.71 -5.37
CA ASN A 392 -24.18 -2.21 -6.71
C ASN A 392 -23.12 -1.17 -7.12
N LEU A 393 -22.55 -1.35 -8.31
CA LEU A 393 -21.66 -0.38 -8.93
C LEU A 393 -22.40 0.96 -9.15
N ILE A 394 -21.80 2.05 -8.68
CA ILE A 394 -22.29 3.43 -8.87
C ILE A 394 -21.54 4.09 -10.03
N TRP A 395 -20.20 4.11 -9.97
CA TRP A 395 -19.35 4.71 -10.99
C TRP A 395 -17.94 4.11 -10.96
N ASP A 396 -17.18 4.33 -12.03
CA ASP A 396 -15.76 4.03 -12.08
C ASP A 396 -14.96 5.17 -12.73
N ASN A 397 -13.66 5.22 -12.45
CA ASN A 397 -12.69 6.10 -13.11
C ASN A 397 -11.32 5.40 -13.23
N SER A 398 -10.41 5.98 -14.01
CA SER A 398 -9.05 5.43 -14.16
C SER A 398 -7.99 6.52 -14.16
N PHE A 399 -6.78 6.21 -13.70
CA PHE A 399 -5.65 7.13 -13.66
C PHE A 399 -4.40 6.51 -14.30
N GLU A 400 -3.76 7.20 -15.24
CA GLU A 400 -2.57 6.74 -15.97
C GLU A 400 -1.30 6.77 -15.11
N ILE A 401 -0.69 5.59 -14.87
CA ILE A 401 0.54 5.40 -14.06
C ILE A 401 1.59 4.54 -14.80
N ASN A 402 1.76 4.78 -16.10
CA ASN A 402 2.56 3.95 -17.01
C ASN A 402 4.10 4.18 -16.93
N ASP A 403 4.50 5.11 -16.10
CA ASP A 403 5.85 5.52 -15.70
C ASP A 403 6.38 4.69 -14.53
N LEU A 404 5.50 4.22 -13.62
CA LEU A 404 5.91 3.47 -12.43
C LEU A 404 6.42 2.06 -12.73
N LYS A 405 7.49 1.70 -12.03
CA LYS A 405 8.08 0.36 -12.02
C LYS A 405 8.69 0.11 -10.64
N SER A 406 8.33 -0.99 -9.99
CA SER A 406 8.88 -1.39 -8.69
C SER A 406 9.31 -2.85 -8.70
N PHE A 407 10.32 -3.20 -7.91
CA PHE A 407 10.70 -4.61 -7.72
C PHE A 407 9.71 -5.37 -6.85
N GLN A 408 8.93 -4.65 -6.04
CA GLN A 408 7.89 -5.21 -5.17
C GLN A 408 6.50 -4.77 -5.65
N LEU A 409 5.46 -5.44 -5.17
CA LEU A 409 4.08 -4.99 -5.38
C LEU A 409 3.68 -4.12 -4.20
N GLU A 410 3.41 -2.86 -4.48
CA GLU A 410 3.13 -1.86 -3.47
C GLU A 410 2.09 -0.87 -3.99
N GLU A 411 1.45 -0.18 -3.05
CA GLU A 411 0.54 0.93 -3.34
C GLU A 411 1.32 2.17 -3.76
N HIS A 412 0.91 2.77 -4.86
CA HIS A 412 1.47 4.02 -5.38
C HIS A 412 0.44 5.14 -5.52
N VAL A 413 -0.83 4.82 -5.81
CA VAL A 413 -1.89 5.82 -6.00
C VAL A 413 -2.68 5.98 -4.71
N HIS A 414 -2.76 7.23 -4.24
CA HIS A 414 -3.56 7.60 -3.09
C HIS A 414 -4.72 8.52 -3.46
N LEU A 415 -5.72 8.59 -2.60
CA LEU A 415 -6.90 9.44 -2.75
C LEU A 415 -6.99 10.45 -1.60
N ALA A 416 -7.30 11.70 -1.93
CA ALA A 416 -7.84 12.68 -1.00
C ALA A 416 -9.33 12.91 -1.31
N PHE A 417 -10.14 12.99 -0.27
CA PHE A 417 -11.59 13.17 -0.38
C PHE A 417 -11.96 14.60 0.03
N LEU A 418 -12.42 15.39 -0.92
CA LEU A 418 -12.98 16.72 -0.72
C LEU A 418 -14.51 16.63 -0.81
N ASP A 419 -15.24 17.68 -0.40
CA ASP A 419 -16.71 17.68 -0.29
C ASP A 419 -17.45 17.14 -1.54
N ASN A 420 -16.90 17.38 -2.74
CA ASN A 420 -17.51 16.95 -4.01
C ASN A 420 -16.52 16.35 -5.00
N GLU A 421 -15.25 16.25 -4.62
CA GLU A 421 -14.16 15.92 -5.52
C GLU A 421 -13.25 14.88 -4.88
N ILE A 422 -12.67 14.02 -5.72
CA ILE A 422 -11.64 13.08 -5.31
C ILE A 422 -10.38 13.46 -6.06
N VAL A 423 -9.33 13.75 -5.32
CA VAL A 423 -8.01 14.03 -5.87
C VAL A 423 -7.20 12.73 -5.82
N MET A 424 -6.82 12.24 -6.98
CA MET A 424 -5.90 11.11 -7.12
C MET A 424 -4.49 11.64 -7.28
N LEU A 425 -3.54 11.07 -6.54
CA LEU A 425 -2.14 11.46 -6.63
C LEU A 425 -1.20 10.28 -6.48
N TYR A 426 -0.07 10.33 -7.19
CA TYR A 426 1.09 9.47 -6.98
C TYR A 426 2.37 10.28 -7.16
N LEU A 427 3.48 9.80 -6.61
CA LEU A 427 4.80 10.40 -6.77
C LEU A 427 5.58 9.63 -7.83
N TYR A 428 6.24 10.36 -8.73
CA TYR A 428 7.24 9.79 -9.64
C TYR A 428 8.26 10.85 -10.00
N ASN A 429 9.54 10.54 -9.85
CA ASN A 429 10.68 11.40 -10.14
C ASN A 429 10.56 12.75 -9.44
N GLN A 430 10.26 12.74 -8.13
CA GLN A 430 10.13 13.94 -7.31
C GLN A 430 9.04 14.92 -7.79
N GLU A 431 8.08 14.41 -8.56
CA GLU A 431 6.94 15.15 -9.07
C GLU A 431 5.64 14.44 -8.66
N LEU A 432 4.75 15.18 -8.01
CA LEU A 432 3.38 14.76 -7.74
C LEU A 432 2.60 14.79 -9.04
N LYS A 433 2.09 13.64 -9.44
CA LYS A 433 1.19 13.47 -10.58
C LYS A 433 -0.23 13.43 -10.04
N ILE A 434 -1.05 14.40 -10.43
CA ILE A 434 -2.36 14.66 -9.81
C ILE A 434 -3.46 14.60 -10.87
N LYS A 435 -4.64 14.12 -10.50
CA LYS A 435 -5.86 14.16 -11.32
C LYS A 435 -7.09 14.33 -10.42
N VAL A 436 -8.01 15.21 -10.80
CA VAL A 436 -9.21 15.53 -10.01
C VAL A 436 -10.47 15.02 -10.70
N ILE A 437 -11.32 14.30 -9.96
CA ILE A 437 -12.57 13.72 -10.47
C ILE A 437 -13.76 14.05 -9.57
N LYS A 438 -14.95 13.99 -10.16
CA LYS A 438 -16.24 14.00 -9.46
C LYS A 438 -17.04 12.80 -9.93
N GLY A 439 -16.95 11.70 -9.18
CA GLY A 439 -17.48 10.41 -9.60
C GLY A 439 -16.93 9.96 -10.97
N SER A 440 -17.83 9.76 -11.93
CA SER A 440 -17.44 9.38 -13.30
C SER A 440 -16.84 10.51 -14.14
N GLU A 441 -16.97 11.77 -13.70
CA GLU A 441 -16.53 12.94 -14.46
C GLU A 441 -15.09 13.35 -14.09
N ILE A 442 -14.34 13.81 -15.09
CA ILE A 442 -13.00 14.37 -14.90
C ILE A 442 -13.16 15.88 -14.74
N VAL A 443 -12.86 16.40 -13.55
CA VAL A 443 -12.87 17.83 -13.25
C VAL A 443 -11.59 18.46 -13.80
N GLU A 444 -10.45 17.83 -13.50
CA GLU A 444 -9.15 18.23 -14.02
C GLU A 444 -8.35 17.02 -14.50
N GLY A 445 -7.77 17.15 -15.69
CA GLY A 445 -6.91 16.12 -16.27
C GLY A 445 -5.62 15.92 -15.48
N LYS A 446 -4.79 14.97 -15.91
CA LYS A 446 -3.50 14.73 -15.26
C LYS A 446 -2.59 15.96 -15.38
N PHE A 447 -2.19 16.53 -14.25
CA PHE A 447 -1.17 17.59 -14.16
C PHE A 447 -0.05 17.19 -13.21
N THR A 448 0.93 18.07 -13.01
CA THR A 448 2.14 17.77 -12.26
C THR A 448 2.58 18.95 -11.41
N GLU A 449 3.04 18.65 -10.19
CA GLU A 449 3.70 19.61 -9.30
C GLU A 449 5.02 19.03 -8.77
N SER A 450 6.10 19.81 -8.79
CA SER A 450 7.38 19.37 -8.23
C SER A 450 7.37 19.43 -6.70
N LEU A 451 8.07 18.49 -6.05
CA LEU A 451 8.30 18.57 -4.62
C LEU A 451 9.17 19.79 -4.26
N LYS A 452 8.74 20.54 -3.25
CA LYS A 452 9.51 21.66 -2.70
C LYS A 452 10.76 21.14 -1.98
N LEU A 453 11.82 21.93 -2.07
CA LEU A 453 13.05 21.74 -1.31
C LEU A 453 12.99 22.55 -0.01
N MET A 454 13.93 22.28 0.90
CA MET A 454 13.92 22.89 2.23
C MET A 454 14.18 24.40 2.18
N TYR A 455 15.11 24.81 1.31
CA TYR A 455 15.47 26.22 1.14
C TYR A 455 15.17 26.70 -0.28
N GLU A 456 14.77 27.97 -0.41
CA GLU A 456 14.40 28.57 -1.70
C GLU A 456 15.56 28.53 -2.73
N ASN A 457 16.80 28.61 -2.25
CA ASN A 457 18.00 28.59 -3.07
C ASN A 457 18.61 27.19 -3.26
N ASP A 458 17.96 26.13 -2.77
CA ASP A 458 18.39 24.78 -3.05
C ASP A 458 18.09 24.40 -4.51
N GLU A 459 19.04 23.71 -5.13
CA GLU A 459 18.85 23.05 -6.42
C GLU A 459 19.03 21.55 -6.26
N MET A 460 18.02 20.77 -6.65
CA MET A 460 18.13 19.32 -6.72
C MET A 460 19.09 18.93 -7.84
N LYS A 461 20.13 18.15 -7.52
CA LYS A 461 21.10 17.65 -8.50
C LYS A 461 20.81 16.23 -8.95
N SER A 462 20.28 15.41 -8.05
CA SER A 462 19.85 14.05 -8.32
C SER A 462 18.99 13.56 -7.16
N SER A 463 18.09 12.64 -7.44
CA SER A 463 17.34 11.86 -6.47
C SER A 463 17.60 10.37 -6.67
N ASP A 464 17.28 9.56 -5.67
CA ASP A 464 17.22 8.11 -5.84
C ASP A 464 15.76 7.68 -6.07
N GLU A 465 15.45 7.26 -7.30
CA GLU A 465 14.09 6.84 -7.68
C GLU A 465 13.65 5.56 -6.97
N GLU A 466 14.58 4.72 -6.48
CA GLU A 466 14.22 3.47 -5.78
C GLU A 466 13.82 3.73 -4.32
N LEU A 467 14.17 4.90 -3.78
CA LEU A 467 14.02 5.25 -2.37
C LEU A 467 12.96 6.34 -2.15
N GLU A 468 12.33 6.83 -3.23
CA GLU A 468 11.22 7.78 -3.11
C GLU A 468 9.89 7.07 -2.88
N GLY A 469 9.01 7.72 -2.12
CA GLY A 469 7.67 7.20 -1.88
C GLY A 469 6.69 8.28 -1.46
N LEU A 470 5.42 8.01 -1.69
CA LEU A 470 4.29 8.78 -1.17
C LEU A 470 3.45 7.85 -0.30
N LYS A 471 2.95 8.34 0.81
CA LYS A 471 2.00 7.62 1.67
C LYS A 471 0.94 8.57 2.22
N GLN A 472 -0.26 8.06 2.41
CA GLN A 472 -1.30 8.75 3.18
C GLN A 472 -0.90 8.80 4.67
N TRP A 473 -1.12 9.95 5.30
CA TRP A 473 -0.79 10.18 6.71
C TRP A 473 -2.02 10.15 7.61
N TYR A 474 -2.87 11.18 7.51
CA TYR A 474 -4.14 11.33 8.23
C TYR A 474 -5.05 12.29 7.47
N GLY A 475 -6.34 11.94 7.34
CA GLY A 475 -7.27 12.69 6.49
C GLY A 475 -6.71 12.90 5.08
N ASN A 476 -6.72 14.15 4.61
CA ASN A 476 -6.15 14.59 3.33
C ASN A 476 -4.68 15.07 3.43
N ASN A 477 -3.95 14.61 4.45
CA ASN A 477 -2.52 14.84 4.59
C ASN A 477 -1.75 13.60 4.12
N PHE A 478 -0.67 13.84 3.40
CA PHE A 478 0.25 12.83 2.87
C PHE A 478 1.68 13.24 3.25
N TYR A 479 2.60 12.30 3.15
CA TYR A 479 4.03 12.62 3.19
C TYR A 479 4.74 11.96 2.01
N ALA A 480 5.51 12.75 1.28
CA ALA A 480 6.49 12.26 0.32
C ALA A 480 7.84 12.14 1.03
N PHE A 481 8.61 11.11 0.70
CA PHE A 481 9.93 10.90 1.28
C PHE A 481 10.88 10.39 0.20
N GLY A 482 12.18 10.43 0.52
CA GLY A 482 13.23 9.85 -0.30
C GLY A 482 14.58 10.49 -0.05
N VAL A 483 15.51 10.27 -0.98
CA VAL A 483 16.88 10.76 -0.87
C VAL A 483 17.20 11.75 -1.97
N ASN A 484 17.67 12.94 -1.59
CA ASN A 484 18.10 13.98 -2.52
C ASN A 484 19.58 14.33 -2.33
N LYS A 485 20.28 14.55 -3.44
CA LYS A 485 21.52 15.35 -3.44
C LYS A 485 21.15 16.77 -3.84
N VAL A 486 21.27 17.69 -2.89
CA VAL A 486 20.92 19.10 -3.04
C VAL A 486 22.16 19.97 -3.01
N LYS A 487 22.12 21.08 -3.77
CA LYS A 487 23.17 22.09 -3.78
C LYS A 487 22.59 23.45 -3.41
N ASN A 488 23.12 24.09 -2.38
CA ASN A 488 22.75 25.45 -2.00
C ASN A 488 23.83 26.44 -2.41
N LEU A 489 23.53 27.33 -3.35
CA LEU A 489 24.53 28.23 -3.95
C LEU A 489 24.66 29.59 -3.26
N ARG A 490 23.70 29.98 -2.42
CA ARG A 490 23.50 31.39 -2.05
C ARG A 490 23.44 31.63 -0.55
N ASP A 491 23.05 30.64 0.24
CA ASP A 491 22.87 30.81 1.68
C ASP A 491 24.17 30.50 2.42
N GLN A 492 24.77 31.52 3.05
CA GLN A 492 26.12 31.43 3.64
C GLN A 492 26.24 30.42 4.79
N ASN A 493 25.14 30.10 5.48
CA ASN A 493 25.11 29.20 6.64
C ASN A 493 24.66 27.78 6.29
N ILE A 494 24.43 27.48 5.00
CA ILE A 494 23.98 26.17 4.54
C ILE A 494 25.12 25.51 3.78
N LYS A 495 25.40 24.25 4.08
CA LYS A 495 26.44 23.48 3.39
C LYS A 495 26.14 23.43 1.89
N LEU A 496 27.16 23.74 1.09
CA LEU A 496 27.06 23.86 -0.37
C LEU A 496 26.45 22.61 -1.03
N ASN A 497 26.90 21.41 -0.64
CA ASN A 497 26.38 20.14 -1.15
C ASN A 497 25.96 19.28 0.04
N ARG A 498 24.75 18.72 -0.01
CA ARG A 498 24.19 17.84 1.01
C ARG A 498 23.53 16.64 0.34
N LYS A 499 23.71 15.44 0.90
CA LYS A 499 22.86 14.28 0.62
C LYS A 499 21.91 14.17 1.81
N VAL A 500 20.62 14.24 1.56
CA VAL A 500 19.60 14.31 2.62
C VAL A 500 18.55 13.24 2.39
N PHE A 501 18.19 12.54 3.47
CA PHE A 501 16.90 11.90 3.59
C PHE A 501 15.88 12.99 3.91
N PHE A 502 14.74 13.00 3.24
CA PHE A 502 13.71 14.00 3.49
C PHE A 502 12.33 13.39 3.73
N ILE A 503 11.52 14.13 4.47
CA ILE A 503 10.06 13.96 4.53
C ILE A 503 9.44 15.31 4.20
N ASN A 504 8.51 15.32 3.26
CA ASN A 504 7.81 16.50 2.80
C ASN A 504 6.31 16.29 3.00
N LYS A 505 5.70 17.13 3.83
CA LYS A 505 4.26 17.10 4.08
C LYS A 505 3.54 17.65 2.86
N ILE A 506 2.50 16.94 2.44
CA ILE A 506 1.62 17.33 1.35
C ILE A 506 0.20 17.39 1.92
N VAL A 507 -0.50 18.49 1.67
CA VAL A 507 -1.89 18.69 2.10
C VAL A 507 -2.74 18.96 0.87
N VAL A 508 -3.87 18.26 0.76
CA VAL A 508 -4.83 18.45 -0.32
C VAL A 508 -6.09 19.09 0.27
N GLU A 509 -6.46 20.27 -0.23
CA GLU A 509 -7.54 21.12 0.30
C GLU A 509 -8.54 21.56 -0.77
#